data_AF-A0A1W9QMV3-F1
#
_entry.id   AF-A0A1W9QMV3-F1
#
_cell.length_a   1.000
_cell.length_b   1.000
_cell.length_c   1.000
_cell.angle_alpha   90.00
_cell.angle_beta   90.00
_cell.angle_gamma   90.00
#
_symmetry.space_group_name_H-M   'P 1'
#
loop_
_entity.id
_entity.type
_entity.pdbx_description
1 polymer ?
#
loop_
_entity_poly.entity_id
_entity_poly.type
_entity_poly.pdbx_seq_one_letter_code
_entity_poly.pdbx_strand_id
1 'polypeptide(L)'
;MKKIIVGIHGLKNKPPQELLQEWWKLSIKEGLLRMGKPVKSFQFELAYWADCNYQKPLDPLIKDKNSEYYIDNPYFPVNEHHQIPKKVKYKAKMLKFLEQELEKVVLHKKGFSGIDTILDLTIRRMFNDLDTYFHGNCRANPQIKAKTFIQERLAKILRENKD
;
A
#
# COMPACT_ATOMS: atom_id res chain seq x y z
N MET A 1 1.35 -25.75 6.90
CA MET A 1 1.01 -24.39 6.42
C MET A 1 -0.44 -24.31 6.00
N LYS A 2 -1.21 -23.45 6.69
CA LYS A 2 -2.54 -23.03 6.21
C LYS A 2 -2.44 -22.36 4.84
N LYS A 3 -3.45 -22.59 4.00
CA LYS A 3 -3.60 -21.86 2.73
C LYS A 3 -4.18 -20.49 3.02
N ILE A 4 -3.32 -19.47 3.04
CA ILE A 4 -3.68 -18.08 3.29
C ILE A 4 -3.23 -17.18 2.14
N ILE A 5 -4.00 -16.13 1.87
CA ILE A 5 -3.58 -15.00 1.04
C ILE A 5 -3.10 -13.89 1.98
N VAL A 6 -1.83 -13.50 1.86
CA VAL A 6 -1.28 -12.36 2.60
C VAL A 6 -1.26 -11.13 1.69
N GLY A 7 -2.07 -10.14 2.04
CA GLY A 7 -2.07 -8.85 1.38
C GLY A 7 -0.94 -7.97 1.89
N ILE A 8 -0.23 -7.33 0.98
CA ILE A 8 0.84 -6.37 1.27
C ILE A 8 0.47 -5.07 0.53
N HIS A 9 0.08 -4.03 1.27
CA HIS A 9 -0.36 -2.79 0.64
C HIS A 9 0.83 -1.91 0.25
N GLY A 10 0.65 -0.98 -0.71
CA GLY A 10 1.70 -0.05 -1.12
C GLY A 10 1.90 1.14 -0.16
N LEU A 11 2.78 2.05 -0.57
CA LEU A 11 3.07 3.35 0.10
C LEU A 11 1.81 4.23 0.23
N LYS A 12 1.93 5.33 0.98
CA LYS A 12 0.87 6.26 1.39
C LYS A 12 -0.03 5.72 2.49
N ASN A 13 -0.77 6.63 3.10
CA ASN A 13 -1.80 6.28 4.07
C ASN A 13 -2.84 5.32 3.46
N LYS A 14 -3.53 4.60 4.33
CA LYS A 14 -4.55 3.63 3.95
C LYS A 14 -5.82 3.86 4.75
N PRO A 15 -6.98 3.40 4.25
CA PRO A 15 -8.19 3.29 5.07
C PRO A 15 -7.95 2.38 6.29
N PRO A 16 -8.92 2.27 7.21
CA PRO A 16 -8.83 1.36 8.33
C PRO A 16 -8.53 -0.06 7.85
N GLN A 17 -7.71 -0.79 8.61
CA GLN A 17 -7.21 -2.11 8.24
C GLN A 17 -8.34 -3.07 7.84
N GLU A 18 -9.40 -3.14 8.64
CA GLU A 18 -10.55 -4.03 8.40
C GLU A 18 -11.26 -3.69 7.09
N LEU A 19 -11.48 -2.40 6.82
CA LEU A 19 -12.11 -1.94 5.59
C LEU A 19 -11.27 -2.31 4.37
N LEU A 20 -9.95 -2.09 4.44
CA LEU A 20 -9.04 -2.43 3.35
C LEU A 20 -8.96 -3.95 3.14
N GLN A 21 -8.98 -4.75 4.21
CA GLN A 21 -9.07 -6.21 4.12
C GLN A 21 -10.34 -6.65 3.40
N GLU A 22 -11.48 -6.04 3.71
CA GLU A 22 -12.75 -6.37 3.07
C GLU A 22 -12.73 -5.99 1.57
N TRP A 23 -12.20 -4.81 1.24
CA TRP A 23 -12.05 -4.39 -0.16
C TRP A 23 -11.18 -5.35 -0.97
N TRP A 24 -10.09 -5.86 -0.40
CA TRP A 24 -9.25 -6.85 -1.08
C TRP A 24 -10.01 -8.16 -1.28
N LYS A 25 -10.73 -8.65 -0.26
CA LYS A 25 -11.54 -9.86 -0.37
C LYS A 25 -12.61 -9.73 -1.46
N LEU A 26 -13.34 -8.61 -1.47
CA LEU A 26 -14.36 -8.33 -2.48
C LEU A 26 -13.76 -8.27 -3.89
N SER A 27 -12.65 -7.54 -4.07
CA SER A 27 -11.94 -7.45 -5.35
C SER A 27 -11.48 -8.81 -5.89
N ILE A 28 -10.92 -9.67 -5.02
CA ILE A 28 -10.46 -11.00 -5.40
C ILE A 28 -11.65 -11.89 -5.79
N LYS A 29 -12.71 -11.90 -5.00
CA LYS A 29 -13.94 -12.67 -5.27
C LYS A 29 -14.56 -12.25 -6.59
N GLU A 30 -14.69 -10.94 -6.82
CA GLU A 30 -15.22 -10.37 -8.04
C GLU A 30 -14.38 -10.77 -9.26
N GLY A 31 -13.05 -10.62 -9.18
CA GLY A 31 -12.15 -11.02 -10.26
C GLY A 31 -12.26 -12.51 -10.63
N LEU A 32 -12.32 -13.40 -9.62
CA LEU A 32 -12.53 -14.83 -9.83
C LEU A 32 -13.89 -15.13 -10.49
N LEU A 33 -14.95 -14.51 -10.01
CA LEU A 33 -16.31 -14.69 -10.55
C LEU A 33 -16.36 -14.30 -12.03
N ARG A 34 -15.76 -13.16 -12.39
CA ARG A 34 -15.74 -12.65 -13.77
C ARG A 34 -14.95 -13.52 -14.73
N MET A 35 -13.98 -14.27 -14.23
CA MET A 35 -13.24 -15.27 -15.02
C MET A 35 -13.96 -16.63 -15.11
N GLY A 36 -15.19 -16.74 -14.57
CA GLY A 36 -15.93 -18.00 -14.49
C GLY A 36 -15.26 -19.02 -13.57
N LYS A 37 -14.47 -18.57 -12.59
CA LYS A 37 -13.78 -19.45 -11.62
C LYS A 37 -14.63 -19.59 -10.35
N PRO A 38 -14.62 -20.77 -9.71
CA PRO A 38 -15.34 -20.98 -8.46
C PRO A 38 -14.79 -20.06 -7.36
N VAL A 39 -15.68 -19.32 -6.70
CA VAL A 39 -15.34 -18.46 -5.56
C VAL A 39 -15.42 -19.29 -4.28
N LYS A 40 -14.28 -19.77 -3.79
CA LYS A 40 -14.18 -20.46 -2.50
C LYS A 40 -13.93 -19.47 -1.36
N SER A 41 -14.28 -19.85 -0.14
CA SER A 41 -13.80 -19.11 1.04
C SER A 41 -12.28 -19.25 1.14
N PHE A 42 -11.62 -18.17 1.54
CA PHE A 42 -10.17 -18.14 1.76
C PHE A 42 -9.85 -17.29 2.99
N GLN A 43 -8.77 -17.66 3.67
CA GLN A 43 -8.20 -16.83 4.72
C GLN A 43 -7.42 -15.68 4.10
N PHE A 44 -7.56 -14.49 4.68
CA PHE A 44 -6.90 -13.28 4.20
C PHE A 44 -6.42 -12.45 5.38
N GLU A 45 -5.12 -12.19 5.41
CA GLU A 45 -4.49 -11.29 6.37
C GLU A 45 -3.78 -10.16 5.64
N LEU A 46 -3.85 -8.97 6.21
CA LEU A 46 -3.18 -7.79 5.65
C LEU A 46 -1.98 -7.46 6.52
N ALA A 47 -0.80 -7.43 5.91
CA ALA A 47 0.37 -6.77 6.46
C ALA A 47 0.12 -5.25 6.39
N TYR A 48 -0.71 -4.75 7.29
CA TYR A 48 -0.99 -3.33 7.43
C TYR A 48 0.25 -2.65 7.99
N TRP A 49 0.68 -1.53 7.45
CA TRP A 49 1.78 -0.75 8.02
C TRP A 49 1.57 0.75 7.92
N ALA A 50 0.37 1.19 7.48
CA ALA A 50 0.05 2.61 7.48
C ALA A 50 0.06 3.18 8.91
N ASP A 51 -0.33 2.39 9.91
CA ASP A 51 -0.24 2.72 11.34
C ASP A 51 1.19 2.94 11.87
N CYS A 52 2.23 2.50 11.17
CA CYS A 52 3.61 2.88 11.52
C CYS A 52 3.93 4.33 11.09
N ASN A 53 3.39 4.77 9.95
CA ASN A 53 3.76 6.04 9.34
C ASN A 53 2.72 7.15 9.51
N TYR A 54 1.50 6.81 9.91
CA TYR A 54 0.36 7.72 9.98
C TYR A 54 -0.36 7.57 11.31
N GLN A 55 -0.66 8.70 11.95
CA GLN A 55 -1.38 8.71 13.23
C GLN A 55 -2.84 8.28 13.09
N LYS A 56 -3.46 8.57 11.95
CA LYS A 56 -4.86 8.24 11.65
C LYS A 56 -4.97 7.65 10.24
N PRO A 57 -5.78 6.60 10.03
CA PRO A 57 -6.08 6.10 8.70
C PRO A 57 -6.90 7.14 7.90
N LEU A 58 -7.01 6.92 6.60
CA LEU A 58 -8.00 7.62 5.77
C LEU A 58 -9.42 7.30 6.26
N ASP A 59 -10.35 8.22 6.08
CA ASP A 59 -11.71 8.12 6.64
C ASP A 59 -12.76 7.92 5.53
N PRO A 60 -13.53 6.82 5.52
CA PRO A 60 -14.59 6.59 4.55
C PRO A 60 -15.77 7.58 4.65
N LEU A 61 -15.93 8.28 5.77
CA LEU A 61 -16.98 9.29 5.97
C LEU A 61 -16.61 10.63 5.34
N ILE A 62 -15.33 10.89 5.06
CA ILE A 62 -14.85 12.13 4.48
C ILE A 62 -15.09 12.10 2.96
N LYS A 63 -15.96 13.00 2.50
CA LYS A 63 -16.30 13.19 1.06
C LYS A 63 -15.52 14.33 0.40
N ASP A 64 -14.94 15.23 1.19
CA ASP A 64 -14.16 16.35 0.68
C ASP A 64 -12.83 15.84 0.09
N LYS A 65 -12.67 16.00 -1.23
CA LYS A 65 -11.47 15.58 -1.98
C LYS A 65 -10.21 16.34 -1.59
N ASN A 66 -10.35 17.51 -0.97
CA ASN A 66 -9.22 18.32 -0.54
C ASN A 66 -8.71 17.92 0.86
N SER A 67 -9.45 17.09 1.59
CA SER A 67 -9.03 16.58 2.89
C SER A 67 -7.86 15.60 2.78
N GLU A 68 -6.91 15.69 3.72
CA GLU A 68 -5.78 14.76 3.80
C GLU A 68 -6.19 13.31 4.11
N TYR A 69 -7.39 13.14 4.68
CA TYR A 69 -7.96 11.84 5.04
C TYR A 69 -8.93 11.30 3.99
N TYR A 70 -9.07 11.98 2.85
CA TYR A 70 -9.92 11.53 1.75
C TYR A 70 -9.41 10.23 1.12
N ILE A 71 -10.33 9.30 0.83
CA ILE A 71 -10.02 8.07 0.10
C ILE A 71 -10.23 8.30 -1.40
N ASP A 72 -9.12 8.43 -2.13
CA ASP A 72 -9.14 8.67 -3.58
C ASP A 72 -9.60 7.46 -4.40
N ASN A 73 -9.30 6.25 -3.93
CA ASN A 73 -9.57 5.01 -4.66
C ASN A 73 -10.30 3.99 -3.77
N PRO A 74 -11.55 4.25 -3.36
CA PRO A 74 -12.33 3.27 -2.63
C PRO A 74 -12.74 2.12 -3.56
N TYR A 75 -12.98 0.95 -2.99
CA TYR A 75 -13.54 -0.16 -3.75
C TYR A 75 -14.95 0.16 -4.23
N PHE A 76 -15.19 -0.09 -5.52
CA PHE A 76 -16.53 -0.10 -6.09
C PHE A 76 -16.73 -1.42 -6.83
N PRO A 77 -17.84 -2.14 -6.60
CA PRO A 77 -18.17 -3.29 -7.42
C PRO A 77 -18.34 -2.86 -8.87
N VAL A 78 -17.82 -3.64 -9.79
CA VAL A 78 -17.90 -3.38 -11.22
C VAL A 78 -19.34 -3.59 -11.69
N ASN A 79 -20.01 -2.50 -12.04
CA ASN A 79 -21.23 -2.50 -12.84
C ASN A 79 -20.87 -2.86 -14.29
N GLU A 80 -21.79 -3.47 -15.04
CA GLU A 80 -21.60 -3.87 -16.46
C GLU A 80 -21.12 -2.74 -17.40
N HIS A 81 -21.21 -1.47 -16.96
CA HIS A 81 -20.84 -0.27 -17.71
C HIS A 81 -19.54 0.41 -17.25
N HIS A 82 -18.76 -0.16 -16.34
CA HIS A 82 -17.51 0.46 -15.87
C HIS A 82 -16.41 0.40 -16.94
N GLN A 83 -16.18 1.52 -17.62
CA GLN A 83 -15.05 1.69 -18.54
C GLN A 83 -13.75 1.82 -17.74
N ILE A 84 -12.74 1.01 -18.06
CA ILE A 84 -11.39 1.18 -17.52
C ILE A 84 -10.86 2.54 -17.97
N PRO A 85 -10.54 3.49 -17.06
CA PRO A 85 -10.03 4.80 -17.45
C PRO A 85 -8.72 4.65 -18.23
N LYS A 86 -8.59 5.29 -19.40
CA LYS A 86 -7.41 5.27 -20.30
C LYS A 86 -6.12 5.90 -19.73
N LYS A 87 -5.91 5.97 -18.40
CA LYS A 87 -4.68 6.51 -17.79
C LYS A 87 -3.61 5.43 -17.58
N VAL A 88 -3.14 4.81 -18.67
CA VAL A 88 -2.08 3.77 -18.60
C VAL A 88 -0.68 4.35 -18.82
N LYS A 89 -0.52 5.35 -19.70
CA LYS A 89 0.81 5.85 -20.13
C LYS A 89 1.60 6.60 -19.04
N TYR A 90 0.94 7.47 -18.26
CA TYR A 90 1.61 8.24 -17.20
C TYR A 90 2.06 7.37 -16.02
N LYS A 91 1.27 6.34 -15.68
CA LYS A 91 1.64 5.37 -14.62
C LYS A 91 2.89 4.58 -14.99
N ALA A 92 2.99 4.13 -16.25
CA ALA A 92 4.16 3.39 -16.73
C ALA A 92 5.45 4.24 -16.68
N LYS A 93 5.38 5.52 -17.05
CA LYS A 93 6.54 6.43 -16.99
C LYS A 93 6.99 6.69 -15.54
N MET A 94 6.05 6.82 -14.61
CA MET A 94 6.33 7.01 -13.19
C MET A 94 6.93 5.75 -12.53
N LEU A 95 6.43 4.55 -12.86
CA LEU A 95 7.04 3.30 -12.40
C LEU A 95 8.49 3.16 -12.85
N LYS A 96 8.76 3.42 -14.14
CA LYS A 96 10.11 3.34 -14.68
C LYS A 96 11.07 4.33 -14.01
N PHE A 97 10.60 5.52 -13.67
CA PHE A 97 11.37 6.50 -12.91
C PHE A 97 11.66 6.02 -11.48
N LEU A 98 10.67 5.47 -10.78
CA LEU A 98 10.87 4.90 -9.44
C LEU A 98 11.87 3.75 -9.43
N GLU A 99 11.79 2.85 -10.41
CA GLU A 99 12.73 1.73 -10.57
C GLU A 99 14.18 2.24 -10.70
N GLN A 100 14.40 3.25 -11.55
CA GLN A 100 15.72 3.85 -11.77
C GLN A 100 16.28 4.56 -10.52
N GLU A 101 15.44 5.24 -9.74
CA GLU A 101 15.88 5.93 -8.52
C GLU A 101 16.08 4.96 -7.34
N LEU A 102 15.25 3.93 -7.22
CA LEU A 102 15.45 2.85 -6.25
C LEU A 102 16.78 2.14 -6.45
N GLU A 103 17.13 1.84 -7.70
CA GLU A 103 18.41 1.21 -8.04
C GLU A 103 19.59 2.06 -7.55
N LYS A 104 19.55 3.38 -7.79
CA LYS A 104 20.61 4.30 -7.33
C LYS A 104 20.71 4.38 -5.81
N VAL A 105 19.59 4.42 -5.10
CA VAL A 105 19.56 4.55 -3.63
C VAL A 105 19.99 3.26 -2.93
N VAL A 106 19.53 2.10 -3.43
CA VAL A 106 19.95 0.78 -2.92
C VAL A 106 21.44 0.56 -3.13
N LEU A 107 22.00 0.98 -4.27
CA LEU A 107 23.43 0.83 -4.58
C LEU A 107 24.33 1.77 -3.76
N HIS A 108 23.90 3.00 -3.45
CA HIS A 108 24.79 4.00 -2.83
C HIS A 108 24.75 4.06 -1.30
N LYS A 109 23.83 3.35 -0.60
CA LYS A 109 23.69 3.38 0.88
C LYS A 109 23.60 4.79 1.52
N LYS A 110 23.39 5.86 0.73
CA LYS A 110 23.48 7.27 1.16
C LYS A 110 22.12 7.95 1.41
N GLY A 111 21.04 7.18 1.44
CA GLY A 111 19.69 7.71 1.63
C GLY A 111 19.16 8.53 0.46
N PHE A 112 17.91 8.99 0.56
CA PHE A 112 17.21 9.71 -0.50
C PHE A 112 17.64 11.20 -0.62
N SER A 113 18.76 11.58 0.00
CA SER A 113 19.28 12.96 0.08
C SER A 113 19.68 13.59 -1.27
N GLY A 114 19.70 12.82 -2.36
CA GLY A 114 20.04 13.30 -3.71
C GLY A 114 18.84 13.64 -4.62
N ILE A 115 17.60 13.56 -4.14
CA ILE A 115 16.37 13.66 -4.97
C ILE A 115 15.72 15.06 -4.90
N ASP A 116 16.43 16.05 -4.36
CA ASP A 116 15.90 17.40 -4.06
C ASP A 116 15.27 18.16 -5.24
N THR A 117 15.46 17.71 -6.48
CA THR A 117 15.06 18.45 -7.69
C THR A 117 13.76 18.00 -8.37
N ILE A 118 12.99 17.03 -7.85
CA ILE A 118 11.81 16.50 -8.57
C ILE A 118 10.46 16.83 -7.89
N LEU A 119 9.52 17.24 -8.74
CA LEU A 119 8.57 18.35 -8.54
C LEU A 119 7.09 17.91 -8.42
N ASP A 120 6.78 16.84 -7.70
CA ASP A 120 5.38 16.51 -7.38
C ASP A 120 5.20 16.10 -5.91
N LEU A 121 4.17 16.67 -5.26
CA LEU A 121 3.78 16.38 -3.87
C LEU A 121 3.50 14.88 -3.68
N THR A 122 2.98 14.22 -4.72
CA THR A 122 2.74 12.77 -4.74
C THR A 122 4.05 11.99 -4.66
N ILE A 123 5.06 12.41 -5.43
CA ILE A 123 6.37 11.77 -5.50
C ILE A 123 7.10 11.98 -4.16
N ARG A 124 7.11 13.20 -3.62
CA ARG A 124 7.68 13.52 -2.30
C ARG A 124 7.07 12.65 -1.20
N ARG A 125 5.74 12.51 -1.15
CA ARG A 125 5.07 11.64 -0.15
C ARG A 125 5.45 10.17 -0.29
N MET A 126 5.60 9.66 -1.52
CA MET A 126 6.05 8.28 -1.75
C MET A 126 7.49 8.07 -1.29
N PHE A 127 8.38 8.99 -1.64
CA PHE A 127 9.77 8.95 -1.18
C PHE A 127 9.88 9.10 0.33
N ASN A 128 9.02 9.89 0.98
CA ASN A 128 9.01 9.98 2.43
C ASN A 128 8.78 8.61 3.08
N ASP A 129 7.75 7.86 2.67
CA ASP A 129 7.44 6.56 3.28
C ASP A 129 8.56 5.54 3.09
N LEU A 130 9.21 5.60 1.92
CA LEU A 130 10.34 4.78 1.58
C LEU A 130 11.60 5.18 2.35
N ASP A 131 11.86 6.47 2.50
CA ASP A 131 12.95 7.00 3.31
C ASP A 131 12.78 6.64 4.78
N THR A 132 11.55 6.76 5.29
CA THR A 132 11.20 6.28 6.63
C THR A 132 11.48 4.79 6.76
N TYR A 133 11.13 3.96 5.77
CA TYR A 133 11.44 2.53 5.81
C TYR A 133 12.94 2.24 5.86
N PHE A 134 13.77 2.91 5.07
CA PHE A 134 15.19 2.58 4.97
C PHE A 134 16.07 3.25 6.04
N HIS A 135 15.75 4.49 6.43
CA HIS A 135 16.62 5.34 7.25
C HIS A 135 15.95 5.85 8.52
N GLY A 136 14.64 5.69 8.66
CA GLY A 136 13.86 6.34 9.71
C GLY A 136 13.23 5.40 10.74
N ASN A 137 12.62 6.05 11.73
CA ASN A 137 11.73 5.44 12.69
C ASN A 137 10.27 5.63 12.25
N CYS A 138 9.36 4.79 12.74
CA CYS A 138 7.93 4.93 12.52
C CYS A 138 7.50 6.36 12.89
N ARG A 139 6.84 7.08 11.98
CA ARG A 139 6.42 8.47 12.27
C ARG A 139 5.33 8.55 13.33
N ALA A 140 4.46 7.53 13.38
CA ALA A 140 3.45 7.43 14.42
C ALA A 140 4.03 6.97 15.76
N ASN A 141 5.16 6.26 15.75
CA ASN A 141 5.89 5.85 16.95
C ASN A 141 7.41 6.00 16.76
N PRO A 142 7.98 7.19 17.04
CA PRO A 142 9.38 7.50 16.74
C PRO A 142 10.41 6.66 17.49
N GLN A 143 10.01 5.83 18.47
CA GLN A 143 10.90 4.95 19.22
C GLN A 143 11.24 3.65 18.47
N ILE A 144 10.47 3.30 17.43
CA ILE A 144 10.60 2.02 16.72
C ILE A 144 11.14 2.27 15.32
N LYS A 145 12.17 1.52 14.91
CA LYS A 145 12.66 1.54 13.52
C LYS A 145 11.58 1.01 12.58
N ALA A 146 11.24 1.80 11.55
CA ALA A 146 10.14 1.45 10.64
C ALA A 146 10.39 0.13 9.91
N LYS A 147 11.64 -0.10 9.48
CA LYS A 147 12.06 -1.37 8.86
C LYS A 147 11.75 -2.58 9.73
N THR A 148 12.16 -2.53 10.99
CA THR A 148 12.01 -3.61 11.95
C THR A 148 10.53 -3.88 12.22
N PHE A 149 9.75 -2.83 12.46
CA PHE A 149 8.29 -2.95 12.66
C PHE A 149 7.59 -3.67 11.51
N ILE A 150 7.87 -3.26 10.26
CA ILE A 150 7.26 -3.84 9.07
C ILE A 150 7.69 -5.30 8.89
N GLN A 151 8.98 -5.59 9.06
CA GLN A 151 9.50 -6.95 8.95
C GLN A 151 8.94 -7.88 10.02
N GLU A 152 8.87 -7.43 11.27
CA GLU A 152 8.32 -8.20 12.39
C GLU A 152 6.84 -8.49 12.21
N ARG A 153 6.07 -7.52 11.72
CA ARG A 153 4.65 -7.71 11.43
C ARG A 153 4.42 -8.76 10.35
N LEU A 154 5.15 -8.68 9.24
CA LEU A 154 5.06 -9.70 8.20
C LEU A 154 5.51 -11.07 8.72
N ALA A 155 6.62 -11.11 9.48
CA ALA A 155 7.12 -12.34 10.06
C ALA A 155 6.12 -12.96 11.05
N LYS A 156 5.38 -12.14 11.81
CA LYS A 156 4.31 -12.59 12.70
C LYS A 156 3.20 -13.31 11.91
N ILE A 157 2.66 -12.69 10.87
CA ILE A 157 1.63 -13.28 9.99
C ILE A 157 2.11 -14.63 9.43
N LEU A 158 3.35 -14.69 8.96
CA LEU A 158 3.93 -15.93 8.41
C LEU A 158 4.11 -17.02 9.46
N ARG A 159 4.53 -16.67 10.69
CA ARG A 159 4.68 -17.63 11.79
C ARG A 159 3.33 -18.19 12.26
N GLU A 160 2.31 -17.33 12.38
CA GLU A 160 0.95 -17.73 12.81
C GLU A 160 0.26 -18.67 11.81
N ASN A 161 0.72 -18.69 10.56
CA ASN A 161 0.17 -19.51 9.48
C ASN A 161 1.10 -20.65 9.01
N LYS A 162 2.21 -20.90 9.71
CA LYS A 162 3.22 -21.89 9.33
C LYS A 162 2.72 -23.34 9.46
N ASP A 163 1.74 -23.59 10.33
CA ASP A 163 1.17 -24.91 10.60
C ASP A 163 -0.17 -25.14 9.89
#